data_AF-A0A0F5IS74-F1
#
_entry.id   AF-A0A0F5IS74-F1
#
_cell.length_a   1.000
_cell.length_b   1.000
_cell.length_c   1.000
_cell.angle_alpha   90.00
_cell.angle_beta   90.00
_cell.angle_gamma   90.00
#
_symmetry.space_group_name_H-M   'P 1'
#
loop_
_entity.id
_entity.type
_entity.pdbx_description
1 polymer ?
#
loop_
_entity_poly.entity_id
_entity_poly.type
_entity_poly.pdbx_seq_one_letter_code
_entity_poly.pdbx_strand_id
1 'polypeptide(L)'
;MIAKRVIYQEPQSIFFKDVMTNTFVDKMIKTAMYYNINPSDSEVRSWGNNAPKIKDLLELSGITDSYITFEHLVPYNMKRIDCILYGRNLLGQGNVVHIELKQWSNKGVQAAISEGNFNIDEISDVTYKVQAYTGRGNRLVAHPSQQVRGYNDYLTGFIEVLSNKELLIEGIAYCYNYRKNVKPNALYDARYDELQKTYKTYAGDEVQELAKRLQSALGRGDGLTIFNKMINSPIRPSKKLLESAASLIHEGNSSEFALIEEQIIARNVILDKIRKIGKKKSVIIVKGGPGTGKTVIALHILSILAKHKKKYNIHYATKSKPLLEGIKYRLPRGSKAKYLFSNITQFLPANFERDSLDVLLVDEAHRISNNANNQYTPSNKRTNLSQIQTIVRASKISVCARKGCIVNISLARD
;
A
#
# COMPACT_ATOMS: atom_id res chain seq x y z
N MET A 1 -4.19 12.33 -18.19
CA MET A 1 -3.13 12.04 -17.18
C MET A 1 -2.98 10.53 -16.88
N ILE A 2 -3.41 9.65 -17.79
CA ILE A 2 -3.40 8.18 -17.64
C ILE A 2 -2.03 7.58 -17.99
N ALA A 3 -1.29 8.23 -18.90
CA ALA A 3 0.04 7.79 -19.34
C ALA A 3 1.10 7.74 -18.23
N LYS A 4 1.01 8.54 -17.15
CA LYS A 4 2.07 8.65 -16.12
C LYS A 4 2.17 7.48 -15.12
N ARG A 5 1.52 6.33 -15.38
CA ARG A 5 1.48 5.20 -14.42
C ARG A 5 2.41 4.05 -14.76
N VAL A 6 3.02 4.02 -15.93
CA VAL A 6 3.79 2.87 -16.38
C VAL A 6 5.05 3.35 -17.09
N ILE A 7 6.22 2.80 -16.74
CA ILE A 7 7.48 3.19 -17.38
C ILE A 7 7.66 2.50 -18.74
N TYR A 8 7.21 1.25 -18.87
CA TYR A 8 7.21 0.53 -20.14
C TYR A 8 5.91 -0.24 -20.34
N GLN A 9 5.32 -0.12 -21.52
CA GLN A 9 4.09 -0.82 -21.88
C GLN A 9 4.11 -1.15 -23.37
N GLU A 10 3.88 -2.41 -23.72
CA GLU A 10 3.85 -2.86 -25.11
C GLU A 10 3.05 -4.17 -25.27
N PRO A 11 2.51 -4.46 -26.46
CA PRO A 11 2.09 -5.81 -26.83
C PRO A 11 3.26 -6.80 -26.75
N GLN A 12 2.97 -8.07 -26.48
CA GLN A 12 3.97 -9.12 -26.33
C GLN A 12 4.99 -9.21 -27.47
N SER A 13 4.53 -9.10 -28.72
CA SER A 13 5.41 -9.16 -29.89
C SER A 13 6.43 -8.03 -29.91
N ILE A 14 6.03 -6.81 -29.52
CA ILE A 14 6.92 -5.65 -29.44
C ILE A 14 7.85 -5.78 -28.25
N PHE A 15 7.37 -6.25 -27.11
CA PHE A 15 8.22 -6.56 -25.95
C PHE A 15 9.32 -7.57 -26.29
N PHE A 16 8.98 -8.65 -26.99
CA PHE A 16 9.98 -9.64 -27.42
C PHE A 16 11.02 -9.01 -28.34
N LYS A 17 10.59 -8.22 -29.33
CA LYS A 17 11.48 -7.48 -30.23
C LYS A 17 12.39 -6.52 -29.46
N ASP A 18 11.86 -5.78 -28.50
CA ASP A 18 12.62 -4.79 -27.73
C ASP A 18 13.71 -5.45 -26.88
N VAL A 19 13.40 -6.60 -26.26
CA VAL A 19 14.37 -7.39 -25.49
C VAL A 19 15.44 -7.97 -26.43
N MET A 20 15.05 -8.55 -27.56
CA MET A 20 15.99 -9.15 -28.52
C MET A 20 16.92 -8.12 -29.16
N THR A 21 16.45 -6.90 -29.37
CA THR A 21 17.22 -5.82 -30.00
C THR A 21 17.93 -4.91 -28.98
N ASN A 22 17.91 -5.27 -27.69
CA ASN A 22 18.50 -4.49 -26.59
C ASN A 22 17.94 -3.06 -26.44
N THR A 23 16.73 -2.79 -26.93
CA THR A 23 16.11 -1.45 -26.88
C THR A 23 15.14 -1.26 -25.71
N PHE A 24 14.79 -2.35 -25.01
CA PHE A 24 13.88 -2.32 -23.86
C PHE A 24 14.31 -1.33 -22.77
N VAL A 25 15.58 -1.40 -22.35
CA VAL A 25 16.11 -0.55 -21.27
C VAL A 25 16.16 0.92 -21.70
N ASP A 26 16.56 1.18 -22.95
CA ASP A 26 16.60 2.55 -23.50
C ASP A 26 15.21 3.20 -23.51
N LYS A 27 14.18 2.43 -23.91
CA LYS A 27 12.79 2.88 -23.84
C LYS A 27 12.37 3.20 -22.40
N MET A 28 12.71 2.34 -21.43
CA MET A 28 12.42 2.59 -20.03
C MET A 28 13.09 3.87 -19.51
N ILE A 29 14.38 4.06 -19.80
CA ILE A 29 15.13 5.26 -19.40
C ILE A 29 14.48 6.51 -19.99
N LYS A 30 14.18 6.49 -21.29
CA LYS A 30 13.52 7.61 -21.98
C LYS A 30 12.20 7.99 -21.33
N THR A 31 11.35 7.00 -21.02
CA THR A 31 10.06 7.25 -20.36
C THR A 31 10.24 7.71 -18.91
N ALA A 32 11.17 7.12 -18.15
CA ALA A 32 11.47 7.53 -16.78
C ALA A 32 11.92 9.00 -16.72
N MET A 33 12.85 9.39 -17.59
CA MET A 33 13.29 10.79 -17.72
C MET A 33 12.13 11.72 -18.10
N TYR A 34 11.25 11.32 -19.02
CA TYR A 34 10.06 12.08 -19.37
C TYR A 34 9.10 12.27 -18.17
N TYR A 35 9.11 11.34 -17.21
CA TYR A 35 8.38 11.47 -15.94
C TYR A 35 9.16 12.15 -14.82
N ASN A 36 10.35 12.69 -15.09
CA ASN A 36 11.28 13.24 -14.11
C ASN A 36 11.68 12.23 -13.01
N ILE A 37 11.79 10.96 -13.40
CA ILE A 37 12.32 9.89 -12.57
C ILE A 37 13.74 9.62 -13.06
N ASN A 38 14.72 9.79 -12.18
CA ASN A 38 16.12 9.49 -12.47
C ASN A 38 16.46 8.12 -11.88
N PRO A 39 16.45 7.04 -12.70
CA PRO A 39 16.76 5.71 -12.20
C PRO A 39 18.24 5.60 -11.83
N SER A 40 18.53 4.83 -10.78
CA SER A 40 19.92 4.52 -10.41
C SER A 40 20.53 3.49 -11.36
N ASP A 41 21.86 3.41 -11.47
CA ASP A 41 22.51 2.37 -12.29
C ASP A 41 22.12 0.94 -11.86
N SER A 42 21.87 0.72 -10.56
CA SER A 42 21.37 -0.56 -10.06
C SER A 42 19.97 -0.89 -10.55
N GLU A 43 19.12 0.12 -10.68
CA GLU A 43 17.74 0.00 -11.15
C GLU A 43 17.74 -0.28 -12.66
N VAL A 44 18.54 0.46 -13.44
CA VAL A 44 18.75 0.22 -14.87
C VAL A 44 19.27 -1.20 -15.13
N ARG A 45 20.27 -1.66 -14.36
CA ARG A 45 20.74 -3.06 -14.42
C ARG A 45 19.64 -4.05 -14.05
N SER A 46 18.79 -3.69 -13.07
CA SER A 46 17.70 -4.56 -12.67
C SER A 46 16.70 -4.77 -13.79
N TRP A 47 16.33 -3.70 -14.51
CA TRP A 47 15.46 -3.77 -15.68
C TRP A 47 16.03 -4.67 -16.77
N GLY A 48 17.32 -4.51 -17.09
CA GLY A 48 18.00 -5.34 -18.08
C GLY A 48 18.06 -6.83 -17.69
N ASN A 49 18.16 -7.15 -16.40
CA ASN A 49 18.15 -8.53 -15.92
C ASN A 49 16.74 -9.15 -15.88
N ASN A 50 15.73 -8.33 -15.56
CA ASN A 50 14.35 -8.76 -15.37
C ASN A 50 13.65 -9.09 -16.71
N ALA A 51 13.86 -8.27 -17.74
CA ALA A 51 13.11 -8.38 -18.99
C ALA A 51 13.32 -9.72 -19.73
N PRO A 52 14.56 -10.24 -19.89
CA PRO A 52 14.77 -11.55 -20.50
C PRO A 52 14.07 -12.67 -19.72
N LYS A 53 14.03 -12.59 -18.38
CA LYS A 53 13.37 -13.62 -17.56
C LYS A 53 11.86 -13.67 -17.77
N ILE A 54 11.22 -12.53 -18.02
CA ILE A 54 9.79 -12.49 -18.38
C ILE A 54 9.58 -12.95 -19.82
N LYS A 55 10.45 -12.55 -20.76
CA LYS A 55 10.41 -13.03 -22.15
C LYS A 55 10.48 -14.55 -22.22
N ASP A 56 11.52 -15.16 -21.63
CA ASP A 56 11.74 -16.61 -21.66
C ASP A 56 10.57 -17.36 -20.99
N LEU A 57 10.02 -16.79 -19.91
CA LEU A 57 8.87 -17.36 -19.21
C LEU A 57 7.60 -17.32 -20.07
N LEU A 58 7.34 -16.22 -20.78
CA LEU A 58 6.20 -16.11 -21.69
C LEU A 58 6.36 -17.04 -22.90
N GLU A 59 7.55 -17.15 -23.48
CA GLU A 59 7.84 -18.13 -24.55
C GLU A 59 7.59 -19.56 -24.07
N LEU A 60 8.08 -19.92 -22.88
CA LEU A 60 7.88 -21.26 -22.31
C LEU A 60 6.39 -21.55 -22.01
N SER A 61 5.63 -20.54 -21.61
CA SER A 61 4.20 -20.70 -21.32
C SER A 61 3.33 -20.91 -22.56
N GLY A 62 3.84 -20.56 -23.74
CA GLY A 62 3.07 -20.57 -24.99
C GLY A 62 1.94 -19.53 -25.04
N ILE A 63 1.93 -18.55 -24.14
CA ILE A 63 0.96 -17.44 -24.19
C ILE A 63 1.24 -16.62 -25.45
N THR A 64 0.17 -16.23 -26.14
CA THR A 64 0.20 -15.27 -27.24
C THR A 64 -0.76 -14.13 -26.96
N ASP A 65 -0.52 -12.96 -27.57
CA ASP A 65 -1.40 -11.78 -27.45
C ASP A 65 -1.61 -11.28 -26.00
N SER A 66 -0.58 -11.38 -25.17
CA SER A 66 -0.54 -10.66 -23.89
C SER A 66 -0.16 -9.20 -24.09
N TYR A 67 -0.60 -8.32 -23.19
CA TYR A 67 -0.02 -6.99 -23.02
C TYR A 67 0.87 -7.00 -21.78
N ILE A 68 1.98 -6.27 -21.81
CA ILE A 68 2.98 -6.28 -20.75
C ILE A 68 3.26 -4.87 -20.30
N THR A 69 3.35 -4.69 -18.99
CA THR A 69 3.85 -3.45 -18.40
C THR A 69 4.98 -3.73 -17.42
N PHE A 70 5.94 -2.82 -17.34
CA PHE A 70 6.99 -2.81 -16.32
C PHE A 70 6.97 -1.53 -15.52
N GLU A 71 7.34 -1.65 -14.24
CA GLU A 71 7.37 -0.56 -13.27
C GLU A 71 6.03 0.18 -13.22
N HIS A 72 4.95 -0.60 -13.03
CA HIS A 72 3.59 -0.09 -12.94
C HIS A 72 3.41 0.61 -11.59
N LEU A 73 3.25 1.93 -11.61
CA LEU A 73 2.99 2.76 -10.45
C LEU A 73 1.68 2.36 -9.80
N VAL A 74 1.81 1.83 -8.59
CA VAL A 74 0.66 1.50 -7.77
C VAL A 74 -0.11 2.80 -7.54
N PRO A 75 -1.45 2.78 -7.67
CA PRO A 75 -2.27 3.90 -7.27
C PRO A 75 -1.75 4.45 -5.97
N TYR A 76 -1.79 5.78 -5.79
CA TYR A 76 -1.79 6.26 -4.43
C TYR A 76 -0.51 5.86 -3.64
N ASN A 77 0.60 5.64 -4.35
CA ASN A 77 1.94 5.37 -3.82
C ASN A 77 2.97 5.74 -4.90
N MET A 78 4.22 5.93 -4.49
CA MET A 78 5.39 6.00 -5.38
C MET A 78 5.98 4.62 -5.69
N LYS A 79 5.46 3.54 -5.08
CA LYS A 79 5.87 2.17 -5.37
C LYS A 79 5.40 1.72 -6.74
N ARG A 80 6.22 0.86 -7.34
CA ARG A 80 5.98 0.30 -8.65
C ARG A 80 6.05 -1.23 -8.55
N ILE A 81 5.18 -1.88 -9.30
CA ILE A 81 5.19 -3.33 -9.47
C ILE A 81 6.11 -3.64 -10.65
N ASP A 82 7.01 -4.61 -10.47
CA ASP A 82 8.06 -4.91 -11.44
C ASP A 82 7.48 -5.26 -12.81
N CYS A 83 6.51 -6.17 -12.87
CA CYS A 83 5.85 -6.58 -14.11
C CYS A 83 4.36 -6.88 -13.90
N ILE A 84 3.52 -6.45 -14.84
CA ILE A 84 2.11 -6.88 -14.92
C ILE A 84 1.81 -7.37 -16.33
N LEU A 85 1.19 -8.55 -16.39
CA LEU A 85 0.72 -9.21 -17.60
C LEU A 85 -0.81 -9.15 -17.66
N TYR A 86 -1.33 -8.92 -18.85
CA TYR A 86 -2.76 -8.75 -19.10
C TYR A 86 -3.21 -9.71 -20.19
N GLY A 87 -4.35 -10.37 -19.97
CA GLY A 87 -4.94 -11.30 -20.92
C GLY A 87 -6.16 -11.99 -20.36
N ARG A 88 -6.59 -13.07 -21.00
CA ARG A 88 -7.73 -13.87 -20.57
C ARG A 88 -7.31 -15.26 -20.11
N ASN A 89 -7.92 -15.72 -19.03
CA ASN A 89 -7.73 -17.09 -18.58
C ASN A 89 -8.36 -18.10 -19.55
N LEU A 90 -8.17 -19.39 -19.30
CA LEU A 90 -8.73 -20.46 -20.14
C LEU A 90 -10.27 -20.48 -20.21
N LEU A 91 -10.96 -19.82 -19.28
CA LEU A 91 -12.42 -19.64 -19.29
C LEU A 91 -12.86 -18.41 -20.07
N GLY A 92 -11.93 -17.60 -20.60
CA GLY A 92 -12.21 -16.35 -21.32
C GLY A 92 -12.46 -15.14 -20.42
N GLN A 93 -12.27 -15.28 -19.10
CA GLN A 93 -12.42 -14.17 -18.15
C GLN A 93 -11.15 -13.31 -18.20
N GLY A 94 -11.33 -11.98 -18.17
CA GLY A 94 -10.22 -11.04 -18.11
C GLY A 94 -9.44 -11.18 -16.81
N ASN A 95 -8.13 -11.33 -16.92
CA ASN A 95 -7.24 -11.59 -15.80
C ASN A 95 -5.97 -10.75 -15.88
N VAL A 96 -5.50 -10.33 -14.71
CA VAL A 96 -4.30 -9.52 -14.53
C VAL A 96 -3.35 -10.28 -13.62
N VAL A 97 -2.15 -10.59 -14.11
CA VAL A 97 -1.12 -11.24 -13.29
C VAL A 97 -0.03 -10.23 -12.99
N HIS A 98 0.14 -9.86 -11.72
CA HIS A 98 1.29 -9.06 -11.29
C HIS A 98 2.39 -9.95 -10.72
N ILE A 99 3.62 -9.63 -11.10
CA ILE A 99 4.81 -10.41 -10.80
C ILE A 99 5.81 -9.51 -10.07
N GLU A 100 6.14 -9.88 -8.84
CA GLU A 100 7.28 -9.33 -8.11
C GLU A 100 8.55 -10.12 -8.48
N LEU A 101 9.57 -9.45 -9.01
CA LEU A 101 10.80 -10.06 -9.49
C LEU A 101 11.93 -9.85 -8.49
N LYS A 102 12.50 -10.96 -7.99
CA LYS A 102 13.67 -10.92 -7.10
C LYS A 102 14.85 -11.62 -7.74
N GLN A 103 15.98 -10.91 -7.81
CA GLN A 103 17.25 -11.46 -8.28
C GLN A 103 18.00 -12.24 -7.18
N TRP A 104 17.29 -12.66 -6.13
CA TRP A 104 17.86 -13.27 -4.94
C TRP A 104 18.38 -14.68 -5.21
N SER A 105 19.50 -15.04 -4.60
CA SER A 105 20.08 -16.38 -4.61
C SER A 105 20.08 -16.98 -3.21
N ASN A 106 20.26 -18.30 -3.08
CA ASN A 106 20.28 -18.99 -1.79
C ASN A 106 21.35 -18.43 -0.83
N LYS A 107 22.49 -17.96 -1.35
CA LYS A 107 23.55 -17.33 -0.54
C LYS A 107 23.14 -15.98 0.05
N GLY A 108 22.26 -15.28 -0.64
CA GLY A 108 21.82 -13.94 -0.27
C GLY A 108 20.57 -13.92 0.59
N VAL A 109 20.01 -15.06 1.01
CA VAL A 109 18.77 -15.10 1.81
C VAL A 109 18.93 -16.04 2.99
N GLN A 110 18.56 -15.54 4.16
CA GLN A 110 18.59 -16.29 5.42
C GLN A 110 17.21 -16.18 6.10
N ALA A 111 16.87 -17.20 6.88
CA ALA A 111 15.68 -17.16 7.71
C ALA A 111 15.82 -16.00 8.71
N ALA A 112 14.82 -15.15 8.79
CA ALA A 112 14.72 -14.19 9.89
C ALA A 112 13.98 -14.85 11.05
N ILE A 113 14.37 -14.52 12.28
CA ILE A 113 13.45 -14.67 13.40
C ILE A 113 12.33 -13.65 13.13
N SER A 114 11.19 -14.15 12.64
CA SER A 114 9.97 -13.36 12.58
C SER A 114 9.51 -13.18 14.02
N GLU A 115 10.18 -12.33 14.79
CA GLU A 115 9.56 -11.73 15.97
C GLU A 115 8.39 -10.94 15.42
N GLY A 116 7.19 -11.54 15.48
CA GLY A 116 5.95 -10.79 15.38
C GLY A 116 6.12 -9.57 16.30
N ASN A 117 6.01 -8.39 15.71
CA ASN A 117 6.26 -7.08 16.34
C ASN A 117 6.14 -7.16 17.87
N PHE A 118 7.27 -6.99 18.59
CA PHE A 118 7.34 -6.88 20.06
C PHE A 118 6.00 -6.50 20.72
N ASN A 119 5.46 -7.42 21.52
CA ASN A 119 4.42 -7.23 22.53
C ASN A 119 3.49 -6.02 22.31
N ILE A 120 2.41 -6.26 21.55
CA ILE A 120 1.12 -5.69 21.90
C ILE A 120 0.18 -6.89 21.96
N ASP A 121 -0.25 -7.22 23.17
CA ASP A 121 -1.30 -8.21 23.39
C ASP A 121 -2.43 -8.01 22.37
N GLU A 122 -2.65 -9.05 21.55
CA GLU A 122 -3.88 -9.36 20.80
C GLU A 122 -4.23 -8.56 19.53
N ILE A 123 -3.27 -8.01 18.78
CA ILE A 123 -3.52 -7.68 17.35
C ILE A 123 -2.34 -8.14 16.48
N SER A 124 -2.39 -9.38 16.01
CA SER A 124 -1.34 -9.99 15.18
C SER A 124 -1.42 -9.52 13.71
N ASP A 125 -0.85 -8.36 13.40
CA ASP A 125 -0.40 -8.05 12.02
C ASP A 125 0.87 -8.87 11.74
N VAL A 126 0.71 -10.17 11.43
CA VAL A 126 1.86 -11.04 11.08
C VAL A 126 2.41 -10.57 9.73
N THR A 127 3.52 -9.83 9.79
CA THR A 127 4.31 -9.48 8.60
C THR A 127 5.43 -10.51 8.48
N TYR A 128 5.31 -11.41 7.51
CA TYR A 128 6.32 -12.42 7.25
C TYR A 128 7.59 -11.78 6.65
N LYS A 129 8.75 -11.98 7.30
CA LYS A 129 10.04 -11.36 6.94
C LYS A 129 11.14 -12.40 6.71
N VAL A 130 12.17 -11.99 5.97
CA VAL A 130 13.42 -12.73 5.74
C VAL A 130 14.62 -11.77 5.80
N GLN A 131 15.83 -12.28 6.05
CA GLN A 131 17.04 -11.49 5.90
C GLN A 131 17.60 -11.70 4.50
N ALA A 132 17.74 -10.62 3.72
CA ALA A 132 18.22 -10.69 2.35
C ALA A 132 19.37 -9.71 2.09
N TYR A 133 20.33 -10.12 1.27
CA TYR A 133 21.39 -9.25 0.76
C TYR A 133 20.84 -8.37 -0.36
N THR A 134 20.53 -7.12 -0.01
CA THR A 134 19.93 -6.16 -0.93
C THR A 134 20.49 -4.76 -0.70
N GLY A 135 20.69 -4.00 -1.78
CA GLY A 135 21.29 -2.66 -1.75
C GLY A 135 22.61 -2.60 -0.98
N ARG A 136 23.51 -3.55 -1.29
CA ARG A 136 24.88 -3.69 -0.75
C ARG A 136 24.98 -4.07 0.74
N GLY A 137 23.96 -4.72 1.32
CA GLY A 137 24.05 -5.25 2.69
C GLY A 137 22.93 -6.21 3.04
N ASN A 138 23.08 -6.93 4.16
CA ASN A 138 22.04 -7.79 4.72
C ASN A 138 20.98 -6.94 5.42
N ARG A 139 19.73 -7.07 4.99
CA ARG A 139 18.59 -6.31 5.53
C ARG A 139 17.44 -7.23 5.85
N LEU A 140 16.72 -6.91 6.92
CA LEU A 140 15.45 -7.54 7.24
C LEU A 140 14.37 -6.94 6.33
N VAL A 141 13.80 -7.76 5.45
CA VAL A 141 12.82 -7.34 4.44
C VAL A 141 11.59 -8.23 4.46
N ALA A 142 10.50 -7.78 3.85
CA ALA A 142 9.31 -8.60 3.68
C ALA A 142 9.62 -9.83 2.82
N HIS A 143 9.01 -10.96 3.15
CA HIS A 143 9.02 -12.14 2.29
C HIS A 143 8.41 -11.78 0.91
N PRO A 144 8.90 -12.32 -0.23
CA PRO A 144 8.36 -11.98 -1.55
C PRO A 144 6.84 -12.19 -1.65
N SER A 145 6.31 -13.33 -1.20
CA SER A 145 4.86 -13.56 -1.07
C SER A 145 4.12 -12.50 -0.24
N GLN A 146 4.78 -11.91 0.77
CA GLN A 146 4.17 -10.88 1.63
C GLN A 146 4.05 -9.56 0.88
N GLN A 147 5.02 -9.23 0.03
CA GLN A 147 4.96 -8.05 -0.86
C GLN A 147 3.86 -8.23 -1.91
N VAL A 148 3.80 -9.42 -2.52
CA VAL A 148 2.76 -9.79 -3.48
C VAL A 148 1.37 -9.70 -2.87
N ARG A 149 1.14 -10.24 -1.66
CA ARG A 149 -0.12 -10.07 -0.93
C ARG A 149 -0.46 -8.59 -0.78
N GLY A 150 0.51 -7.80 -0.33
CA GLY A 150 0.36 -6.35 -0.14
C GLY A 150 -0.10 -5.63 -1.41
N TYR A 151 0.55 -5.88 -2.55
CA TYR A 151 0.14 -5.28 -3.82
C TYR A 151 -1.21 -5.78 -4.32
N ASN A 152 -1.48 -7.08 -4.18
CA ASN A 152 -2.74 -7.67 -4.59
C ASN A 152 -3.94 -7.04 -3.85
N ASP A 153 -3.85 -6.99 -2.52
CA ASP A 153 -4.88 -6.43 -1.65
C ASP A 153 -5.05 -4.93 -1.93
N TYR A 154 -3.93 -4.23 -2.15
CA TYR A 154 -3.94 -2.81 -2.43
C TYR A 154 -4.63 -2.49 -3.77
N LEU A 155 -4.25 -3.16 -4.86
CA LEU A 155 -4.86 -2.95 -6.17
C LEU A 155 -6.36 -3.26 -6.13
N THR A 156 -6.75 -4.37 -5.48
CA THR A 156 -8.16 -4.74 -5.27
C THR A 156 -8.92 -3.72 -4.43
N GLY A 157 -8.24 -3.05 -3.48
CA GLY A 157 -8.83 -2.04 -2.62
C GLY A 157 -9.05 -0.68 -3.28
N PHE A 158 -8.42 -0.39 -4.42
CA PHE A 158 -8.41 0.95 -5.01
C PHE A 158 -8.81 1.02 -6.49
N ILE A 159 -8.63 -0.04 -7.26
CA ILE A 159 -8.97 -0.06 -8.68
C ILE A 159 -10.35 -0.70 -8.83
N GLU A 160 -11.33 0.10 -9.26
CA GLU A 160 -12.74 -0.27 -9.23
C GLU A 160 -13.06 -1.57 -9.99
N VAL A 161 -12.50 -1.76 -11.18
CA VAL A 161 -12.72 -2.99 -11.97
C VAL A 161 -12.22 -4.26 -11.24
N LEU A 162 -11.20 -4.14 -10.39
CA LEU A 162 -10.71 -5.23 -9.55
C LEU A 162 -11.58 -5.39 -8.30
N SER A 163 -11.96 -4.29 -7.66
CA SER A 163 -12.86 -4.30 -6.49
C SER A 163 -14.21 -4.97 -6.80
N ASN A 164 -14.75 -4.71 -7.99
CA ASN A 164 -16.03 -5.26 -8.47
C ASN A 164 -15.89 -6.66 -9.07
N LYS A 165 -14.66 -7.23 -9.11
CA LYS A 165 -14.35 -8.54 -9.71
C LYS A 165 -14.73 -8.65 -11.19
N GLU A 166 -14.76 -7.53 -11.90
CA GLU A 166 -14.95 -7.49 -13.35
C GLU A 166 -13.69 -7.91 -14.11
N LEU A 167 -12.54 -7.78 -13.46
CA LEU A 167 -11.28 -8.40 -13.83
C LEU A 167 -10.78 -9.21 -12.64
N LEU A 168 -10.23 -10.38 -12.93
CA LEU A 168 -9.49 -11.17 -11.95
C LEU A 168 -8.09 -10.58 -11.77
N ILE A 169 -7.54 -10.75 -10.56
CA ILE A 169 -6.16 -10.39 -10.26
C ILE A 169 -5.49 -11.55 -9.54
N GLU A 170 -4.26 -11.82 -9.95
CA GLU A 170 -3.38 -12.81 -9.35
C GLU A 170 -2.02 -12.19 -9.10
N GLY A 171 -1.48 -12.45 -7.92
CA GLY A 171 -0.13 -12.04 -7.54
C GLY A 171 0.80 -13.21 -7.37
N ILE A 172 1.99 -13.12 -7.96
CA ILE A 172 3.06 -14.11 -7.80
C ILE A 172 4.41 -13.44 -7.55
N ALA A 173 5.30 -14.13 -6.84
CA ALA A 173 6.70 -13.73 -6.73
C ALA A 173 7.56 -14.69 -7.54
N TYR A 174 8.54 -14.17 -8.28
CA TYR A 174 9.51 -14.98 -9.01
C TYR A 174 10.94 -14.63 -8.60
N CYS A 175 11.54 -15.53 -7.82
CA CYS A 175 12.92 -15.44 -7.34
C CYS A 175 13.84 -16.23 -8.27
N TYR A 176 14.13 -15.69 -9.45
CA TYR A 176 14.67 -16.46 -10.57
C TYR A 176 16.13 -16.92 -10.44
N ASN A 177 16.90 -16.36 -9.50
CA ASN A 177 18.25 -16.82 -9.15
C ASN A 177 18.26 -17.77 -7.94
N TYR A 178 17.11 -17.99 -7.32
CA TYR A 178 16.94 -18.84 -6.15
C TYR A 178 16.65 -20.27 -6.61
N ARG A 179 17.15 -21.26 -5.88
CA ARG A 179 16.94 -22.68 -6.16
C ARG A 179 16.29 -23.35 -4.96
N LYS A 180 15.05 -23.81 -5.11
CA LYS A 180 14.27 -24.43 -4.02
C LYS A 180 14.92 -25.73 -3.54
N ASN A 181 15.56 -26.46 -4.43
CA ASN A 181 16.27 -27.71 -4.11
C ASN A 181 17.62 -27.51 -3.37
N VAL A 182 18.09 -26.27 -3.20
CA VAL A 182 19.34 -25.95 -2.48
C VAL A 182 19.05 -25.49 -1.06
N LYS A 183 19.77 -26.03 -0.07
CA LYS A 183 19.67 -25.62 1.34
C LYS A 183 20.72 -24.54 1.70
N PRO A 184 20.41 -23.63 2.65
CA PRO A 184 19.14 -23.47 3.35
C PRO A 184 18.05 -22.90 2.43
N ASN A 185 16.84 -23.44 2.56
CA ASN A 185 15.70 -23.04 1.75
C ASN A 185 14.80 -22.03 2.50
N ALA A 186 15.38 -20.89 2.88
CA ALA A 186 14.77 -19.90 3.76
C ALA A 186 13.44 -19.32 3.26
N LEU A 187 13.18 -19.30 1.95
CA LEU A 187 11.91 -18.77 1.39
C LEU A 187 10.74 -19.77 1.52
N TYR A 188 11.01 -21.04 1.82
CA TYR A 188 10.01 -22.10 1.90
C TYR A 188 10.04 -22.79 3.26
N ASP A 189 10.40 -22.04 4.31
CA ASP A 189 10.20 -22.47 5.69
C ASP A 189 8.71 -22.62 5.98
N ALA A 190 8.33 -23.65 6.74
CA ALA A 190 6.94 -24.01 7.03
C ALA A 190 6.11 -22.86 7.64
N ARG A 191 6.78 -21.90 8.31
CA ARG A 191 6.12 -20.71 8.84
C ARG A 191 5.44 -19.85 7.76
N TYR A 192 5.84 -19.99 6.49
CA TYR A 192 5.28 -19.24 5.37
C TYR A 192 4.20 -20.03 4.60
N ASP A 193 3.89 -21.27 4.99
CA ASP A 193 3.00 -22.16 4.22
C ASP A 193 1.61 -21.58 3.99
N GLU A 194 1.02 -20.94 5.01
CA GLU A 194 -0.28 -20.29 4.88
C GLU A 194 -0.25 -19.18 3.81
N LEU A 195 0.78 -18.33 3.85
CA LEU A 195 0.96 -17.25 2.89
C LEU A 195 1.27 -17.77 1.47
N GLN A 196 2.12 -18.80 1.37
CA GLN A 196 2.57 -19.40 0.12
C GLN A 196 1.45 -20.18 -0.59
N LYS A 197 0.43 -20.66 0.13
CA LYS A 197 -0.78 -21.27 -0.48
C LYS A 197 -1.56 -20.30 -1.36
N THR A 198 -1.63 -19.02 -0.96
CA THR A 198 -2.40 -18.00 -1.69
C THR A 198 -1.52 -17.16 -2.62
N TYR A 199 -0.33 -16.78 -2.15
CA TYR A 199 0.61 -15.93 -2.88
C TYR A 199 1.93 -16.68 -3.04
N LYS A 200 2.01 -17.55 -4.03
CA LYS A 200 3.16 -18.44 -4.22
C LYS A 200 4.39 -17.65 -4.67
N THR A 201 5.52 -17.94 -4.03
CA THR A 201 6.85 -17.62 -4.55
C THR A 201 7.32 -18.81 -5.38
N TYR A 202 7.75 -18.55 -6.62
CA TYR A 202 8.40 -19.52 -7.49
C TYR A 202 9.91 -19.27 -7.50
N ALA A 203 10.70 -20.33 -7.34
CA ALA A 203 12.14 -20.29 -7.52
C ALA A 203 12.52 -20.49 -9.00
N GLY A 204 13.78 -20.24 -9.36
CA GLY A 204 14.28 -20.40 -10.73
C GLY A 204 14.20 -21.84 -11.25
N ASP A 205 14.26 -22.85 -10.37
CA ASP A 205 14.03 -24.27 -10.70
C ASP A 205 12.55 -24.65 -10.85
N GLU A 206 11.61 -23.75 -10.56
CA GLU A 206 10.16 -23.97 -10.72
C GLU A 206 9.57 -23.25 -11.94
N VAL A 207 10.42 -22.77 -12.87
CA VAL A 207 10.00 -21.99 -14.05
C VAL A 207 8.96 -22.72 -14.92
N GLN A 208 9.01 -24.06 -15.00
CA GLN A 208 8.04 -24.87 -15.72
C GLN A 208 6.66 -24.85 -15.06
N GLU A 209 6.61 -24.90 -13.73
CA GLU A 209 5.35 -24.80 -12.99
C GLU A 209 4.75 -23.40 -13.12
N LEU A 210 5.60 -22.38 -13.02
CA LEU A 210 5.20 -20.99 -13.22
C LEU A 210 4.64 -20.76 -14.64
N ALA A 211 5.31 -21.28 -15.67
CA ALA A 211 4.84 -21.17 -17.05
C ALA A 211 3.45 -21.79 -17.25
N LYS A 212 3.19 -22.98 -16.69
CA LYS A 212 1.86 -23.62 -16.70
C LYS A 212 0.81 -22.78 -15.97
N ARG A 213 1.19 -22.16 -14.85
CA ARG A 213 0.28 -21.29 -14.10
C ARG A 213 -0.09 -20.04 -14.88
N LEU A 214 0.87 -19.42 -15.58
CA LEU A 214 0.63 -18.29 -16.46
C LEU A 214 -0.25 -18.68 -17.64
N GLN A 215 0.02 -19.81 -18.31
CA GLN A 215 -0.82 -20.32 -19.39
C GLN A 215 -2.29 -20.45 -18.94
N SER A 216 -2.51 -20.99 -17.73
CA SER A 216 -3.86 -21.11 -17.17
C SER A 216 -4.52 -19.73 -16.92
N ALA A 217 -3.73 -18.75 -16.51
CA ALA A 217 -4.18 -17.39 -16.18
C ALA A 217 -4.40 -16.48 -17.40
N LEU A 218 -3.67 -16.67 -18.50
CA LEU A 218 -3.57 -15.70 -19.59
C LEU A 218 -3.62 -16.34 -21.00
N GLY A 219 -3.80 -17.66 -21.09
CA GLY A 219 -3.63 -18.43 -22.34
C GLY A 219 -4.62 -18.14 -23.46
N ARG A 220 -5.62 -17.26 -23.27
CA ARG A 220 -6.55 -16.83 -24.32
C ARG A 220 -6.24 -15.44 -24.92
N GLY A 221 -5.14 -14.78 -24.50
CA GLY A 221 -4.72 -13.50 -25.10
C GLY A 221 -5.67 -12.34 -24.78
N ASP A 222 -5.90 -11.43 -25.74
CA ASP A 222 -6.69 -10.20 -25.62
C ASP A 222 -6.13 -9.20 -24.59
N GLY A 223 -4.81 -9.18 -24.46
CA GLY A 223 -4.13 -8.44 -23.40
C GLY A 223 -4.34 -6.93 -23.47
N LEU A 224 -4.38 -6.34 -24.66
CA LEU A 224 -4.55 -4.90 -24.83
C LEU A 224 -5.92 -4.43 -24.31
N THR A 225 -6.98 -5.21 -24.56
CA THR A 225 -8.33 -4.92 -24.05
C THR A 225 -8.35 -4.95 -22.53
N ILE A 226 -7.73 -5.97 -21.93
CA ILE A 226 -7.67 -6.10 -20.46
C ILE A 226 -6.83 -4.99 -19.83
N PHE A 227 -5.70 -4.64 -20.43
CA PHE A 227 -4.90 -3.48 -20.04
C PHE A 227 -5.72 -2.19 -20.09
N ASN A 228 -6.38 -1.90 -21.21
CA ASN A 228 -7.19 -0.70 -21.39
C ASN A 228 -8.35 -0.64 -20.39
N LYS A 229 -8.98 -1.79 -20.07
CA LYS A 229 -10.04 -1.88 -19.06
C LYS A 229 -9.50 -1.53 -17.67
N MET A 230 -8.33 -2.04 -17.29
CA MET A 230 -7.73 -1.76 -15.98
C MET A 230 -7.20 -0.33 -15.86
N ILE A 231 -6.43 0.16 -16.85
CA ILE A 231 -5.73 1.45 -16.73
C ILE A 231 -6.69 2.65 -16.71
N ASN A 232 -7.82 2.53 -17.40
CA ASN A 232 -8.87 3.54 -17.47
C ASN A 232 -9.90 3.40 -16.33
N SER A 233 -9.81 2.33 -15.51
CA SER A 233 -10.69 2.16 -14.36
C SER A 233 -10.51 3.31 -13.36
N PRO A 234 -11.61 3.83 -12.77
CA PRO A 234 -11.51 4.78 -11.69
C PRO A 234 -10.67 4.22 -10.53
N ILE A 235 -9.84 5.10 -9.96
CA ILE A 235 -9.12 4.82 -8.72
C ILE A 235 -9.83 5.56 -7.60
N ARG A 236 -10.34 4.79 -6.63
CA ARG A 236 -10.99 5.31 -5.42
C ARG A 236 -11.00 4.23 -4.34
N PRO A 237 -10.96 4.61 -3.05
CA PRO A 237 -11.19 3.66 -1.96
C PRO A 237 -12.44 2.82 -2.20
N SER A 238 -12.30 1.49 -2.23
CA SER A 238 -13.43 0.61 -2.51
C SER A 238 -14.42 0.57 -1.35
N LYS A 239 -15.66 0.15 -1.64
CA LYS A 239 -16.68 -0.10 -0.59
C LYS A 239 -16.15 -1.08 0.45
N LYS A 240 -15.45 -2.13 0.01
CA LYS A 240 -14.80 -3.12 0.86
C LYS A 240 -13.73 -2.48 1.74
N LEU A 241 -12.86 -1.62 1.20
CA LEU A 241 -11.84 -0.93 2.02
C LEU A 241 -12.45 -0.08 3.14
N LEU A 242 -13.57 0.59 2.85
CA LEU A 242 -14.32 1.37 3.86
C LEU A 242 -15.06 0.49 4.87
N GLU A 243 -15.56 -0.67 4.44
CA GLU A 243 -16.17 -1.69 5.32
C GLU A 243 -15.13 -2.35 6.21
N SER A 244 -13.97 -2.70 5.68
CA SER A 244 -12.84 -3.22 6.45
C SER A 244 -12.36 -2.17 7.45
N ALA A 245 -12.31 -0.88 7.10
CA ALA A 245 -12.02 0.19 8.08
C ALA A 245 -13.10 0.28 9.19
N ALA A 246 -14.38 0.12 8.85
CA ALA A 246 -15.47 0.11 9.84
C ALA A 246 -15.44 -1.14 10.73
N SER A 247 -15.20 -2.33 10.15
CA SER A 247 -15.11 -3.62 10.83
C SER A 247 -13.85 -3.70 11.70
N LEU A 248 -12.73 -3.14 11.23
CA LEU A 248 -11.52 -2.93 12.02
C LEU A 248 -11.81 -2.13 13.29
N ILE A 249 -12.66 -1.11 13.21
CA ILE A 249 -12.99 -0.28 14.37
C ILE A 249 -14.00 -0.99 15.27
N HIS A 250 -14.98 -1.68 14.67
CA HIS A 250 -16.12 -2.25 15.40
C HIS A 250 -15.89 -3.66 15.95
N GLU A 251 -15.36 -4.58 15.13
CA GLU A 251 -15.46 -6.02 15.38
C GLU A 251 -14.17 -6.63 15.92
N GLY A 252 -13.02 -6.36 15.33
CA GLY A 252 -11.79 -7.05 15.78
C GLY A 252 -10.79 -7.21 14.68
N ASN A 253 -11.32 -7.50 13.50
CA ASN A 253 -10.59 -8.22 12.49
C ASN A 253 -9.60 -7.33 11.75
N SER A 254 -8.32 -7.55 12.04
CA SER A 254 -7.18 -6.95 11.34
C SER A 254 -6.95 -7.49 9.93
N SER A 255 -7.65 -8.57 9.54
CA SER A 255 -7.29 -9.40 8.39
C SER A 255 -7.64 -8.84 7.01
N GLU A 256 -8.19 -7.63 6.89
CA GLU A 256 -8.62 -7.07 5.59
C GLU A 256 -8.00 -5.71 5.22
N PHE A 257 -7.06 -5.18 6.01
CA PHE A 257 -6.54 -3.82 5.80
C PHE A 257 -5.00 -3.78 5.78
N ALA A 258 -4.42 -4.21 4.66
CA ALA A 258 -2.97 -4.26 4.50
C ALA A 258 -2.38 -2.84 4.34
N LEU A 259 -1.53 -2.44 5.30
CA LEU A 259 -0.58 -1.35 5.06
C LEU A 259 0.61 -1.88 4.26
N ILE A 260 1.17 -1.03 3.41
CA ILE A 260 2.36 -1.37 2.63
C ILE A 260 3.58 -0.61 3.14
N GLU A 261 4.73 -1.29 3.18
CA GLU A 261 6.09 -0.83 3.53
C GLU A 261 6.20 0.54 4.24
N GLU A 262 6.26 1.67 3.52
CA GLU A 262 6.44 3.01 4.12
C GLU A 262 5.30 3.39 5.07
N GLN A 263 4.09 2.93 4.80
CA GLN A 263 2.92 3.15 5.65
C GLN A 263 3.04 2.35 6.96
N ILE A 264 3.60 1.14 6.90
CA ILE A 264 3.91 0.33 8.09
C ILE A 264 4.94 1.07 8.95
N ILE A 265 6.01 1.58 8.32
CA ILE A 265 7.05 2.36 9.02
C ILE A 265 6.42 3.61 9.66
N ALA A 266 5.67 4.39 8.89
CA ALA A 266 5.04 5.61 9.38
C ALA A 266 4.09 5.33 10.55
N ARG A 267 3.22 4.31 10.43
CA ARG A 267 2.35 3.84 11.50
C ARG A 267 3.15 3.49 12.76
N ASN A 268 4.18 2.67 12.63
CA ASN A 268 4.94 2.18 13.79
C ASN A 268 5.63 3.33 14.53
N VAL A 269 6.19 4.30 13.79
CA VAL A 269 6.78 5.52 14.39
C VAL A 269 5.72 6.34 15.13
N ILE A 270 4.53 6.51 14.54
CA ILE A 270 3.44 7.25 15.19
C ILE A 270 2.98 6.54 16.47
N LEU A 271 2.78 5.22 16.42
CA LEU A 271 2.39 4.42 17.58
C LEU A 271 3.44 4.47 18.70
N ASP A 272 4.74 4.40 18.38
CA ASP A 272 5.80 4.55 19.39
C ASP A 272 5.74 5.90 20.11
N LYS A 273 5.43 6.98 19.37
CA LYS A 273 5.23 8.31 19.96
C LYS A 273 3.99 8.35 20.86
N ILE A 274 2.89 7.73 20.42
CA ILE A 274 1.64 7.66 21.19
C ILE A 274 1.82 6.87 22.49
N ARG A 275 2.62 5.79 22.49
CA ARG A 275 2.95 5.06 23.73
C ARG A 275 3.65 5.92 24.78
N LYS A 276 4.39 6.95 24.33
CA LYS A 276 5.16 7.88 25.18
C LYS A 276 4.36 9.15 25.56
N ILE A 277 3.04 9.16 25.37
CA ILE A 277 2.13 10.24 25.80
C ILE A 277 2.34 10.60 27.27
N GLY A 278 2.39 11.90 27.56
CA GLY A 278 2.45 12.45 28.92
C GLY A 278 3.75 13.17 29.28
N LYS A 279 4.81 13.06 28.46
CA LYS A 279 6.08 13.77 28.73
C LYS A 279 6.13 15.19 28.16
N LYS A 280 5.61 15.41 26.94
CA LYS A 280 5.48 16.71 26.27
C LYS A 280 4.36 16.64 25.22
N LYS A 281 3.80 17.80 24.88
CA LYS A 281 2.88 17.95 23.74
C LYS A 281 3.61 17.63 22.44
N SER A 282 2.95 17.06 21.46
CA SER A 282 3.60 16.68 20.19
C SER A 282 2.69 16.82 18.99
N VAL A 283 3.21 17.45 17.93
CA VAL A 283 2.57 17.48 16.62
C VAL A 283 3.40 16.66 15.65
N ILE A 284 2.78 15.63 15.10
CA ILE A 284 3.37 14.71 14.13
C ILE A 284 2.80 15.04 12.76
N ILE A 285 3.63 15.49 11.82
CA ILE A 285 3.18 15.77 10.46
C ILE A 285 3.57 14.59 9.58
N VAL A 286 2.57 13.95 8.97
CA VAL A 286 2.74 12.91 7.96
C VAL A 286 2.55 13.56 6.59
N LYS A 287 3.65 13.76 5.86
CA LYS A 287 3.60 14.30 4.50
C LYS A 287 3.29 13.17 3.50
N GLY A 288 2.96 13.49 2.26
CA GLY A 288 2.78 12.50 1.20
C GLY A 288 1.87 12.98 0.08
N GLY A 289 2.12 12.54 -1.14
CA GLY A 289 1.41 13.00 -2.34
C GLY A 289 -0.08 12.65 -2.31
N PRO A 290 -0.90 13.21 -3.20
CA PRO A 290 -2.25 12.72 -3.41
C PRO A 290 -2.24 11.21 -3.55
N GLY A 291 -3.09 10.55 -2.77
CA GLY A 291 -3.19 9.11 -2.81
C GLY A 291 -2.27 8.34 -1.88
N THR A 292 -1.13 8.83 -1.36
CA THR A 292 -0.10 8.02 -0.59
C THR A 292 -0.55 7.12 0.59
N GLY A 293 -1.84 6.98 0.88
CA GLY A 293 -2.42 6.14 1.92
C GLY A 293 -2.38 6.80 3.27
N LYS A 294 -2.31 8.14 3.34
CA LYS A 294 -2.33 8.87 4.61
C LYS A 294 -3.63 8.65 5.38
N THR A 295 -4.77 8.70 4.68
CA THR A 295 -6.08 8.34 5.24
C THR A 295 -6.08 6.91 5.78
N VAL A 296 -5.47 5.97 5.03
CA VAL A 296 -5.36 4.56 5.42
C VAL A 296 -4.53 4.41 6.69
N ILE A 297 -3.36 5.07 6.78
CA ILE A 297 -2.53 5.11 8.00
C ILE A 297 -3.33 5.65 9.19
N ALA A 298 -4.05 6.76 9.01
CA ALA A 298 -4.82 7.37 10.09
C ALA A 298 -5.96 6.46 10.59
N LEU A 299 -6.72 5.84 9.69
CA LEU A 299 -7.78 4.90 10.08
C LEU A 299 -7.22 3.63 10.75
N HIS A 300 -6.05 3.15 10.31
CA HIS A 300 -5.38 2.00 10.94
C HIS A 300 -4.89 2.32 12.35
N ILE A 301 -4.31 3.51 12.56
CA ILE A 301 -3.92 3.96 13.91
C ILE A 301 -5.16 4.12 14.80
N LEU A 302 -6.24 4.70 14.27
CA LEU A 302 -7.50 4.84 15.00
C LEU A 302 -8.02 3.48 15.50
N SER A 303 -8.03 2.46 14.64
CA SER A 303 -8.54 1.13 15.02
C SER A 303 -7.68 0.45 16.07
N ILE A 304 -6.35 0.53 15.97
CA ILE A 304 -5.43 0.00 16.99
C ILE A 304 -5.67 0.67 18.34
N LEU A 305 -5.77 1.99 18.38
CA LEU A 305 -5.92 2.74 19.63
C LEU A 305 -7.30 2.57 20.25
N ALA A 306 -8.35 2.41 19.43
CA ALA A 306 -9.71 2.21 19.92
C ALA A 306 -9.87 0.91 20.72
N LYS A 307 -9.02 -0.09 20.46
CA LYS A 307 -9.05 -1.42 21.10
C LYS A 307 -7.96 -1.65 22.12
N HIS A 308 -7.06 -0.70 22.26
CA HIS A 308 -5.93 -0.85 23.15
C HIS A 308 -6.42 -0.98 24.61
N LYS A 309 -5.82 -1.90 25.40
CA LYS A 309 -6.18 -2.13 26.81
C LYS A 309 -6.19 -0.84 27.64
N LYS A 310 -5.16 0.00 27.43
CA LYS A 310 -5.16 1.40 27.87
C LYS A 310 -6.15 2.19 27.03
N LYS A 311 -7.23 2.68 27.65
CA LYS A 311 -8.24 3.53 27.01
C LYS A 311 -7.64 4.90 26.68
N TYR A 312 -7.52 5.20 25.39
CA TYR A 312 -7.14 6.52 24.89
C TYR A 312 -8.39 7.31 24.49
N ASN A 313 -8.46 8.59 24.85
CA ASN A 313 -9.45 9.50 24.28
C ASN A 313 -8.98 9.94 22.89
N ILE A 314 -9.51 9.30 21.84
CA ILE A 314 -9.05 9.46 20.45
C ILE A 314 -10.14 10.02 19.55
N HIS A 315 -9.74 10.84 18.58
CA HIS A 315 -10.63 11.31 17.52
C HIS A 315 -9.94 11.30 16.15
N TYR A 316 -10.74 11.07 15.12
CA TYR A 316 -10.41 11.25 13.72
C TYR A 316 -11.12 12.49 13.17
N ALA A 317 -10.37 13.36 12.52
CA ALA A 317 -10.85 14.62 12.00
C ALA A 317 -10.53 14.77 10.50
N THR A 318 -11.50 15.22 9.72
CA THR A 318 -11.27 15.63 8.33
C THR A 318 -12.28 16.72 7.93
N LYS A 319 -11.97 17.49 6.87
CA LYS A 319 -12.96 18.35 6.20
C LYS A 319 -13.80 17.62 5.16
N SER A 320 -13.45 16.37 4.83
CA SER A 320 -14.20 15.59 3.85
C SER A 320 -15.50 15.05 4.44
N LYS A 321 -16.60 15.77 4.23
CA LYS A 321 -17.95 15.30 4.62
C LYS A 321 -18.29 13.94 3.98
N PRO A 322 -18.03 13.68 2.68
CA PRO A 322 -18.29 12.36 2.09
C PRO A 322 -17.53 11.21 2.77
N LEU A 323 -16.28 11.44 3.18
CA LEU A 323 -15.49 10.42 3.90
C LEU A 323 -16.06 10.14 5.29
N LEU A 324 -16.40 11.20 6.04
CA LEU A 324 -17.02 11.07 7.36
C LEU A 324 -18.35 10.31 7.29
N GLU A 325 -19.25 10.75 6.42
CA GLU A 325 -20.56 10.11 6.26
C GLU A 325 -20.43 8.69 5.73
N GLY A 326 -19.51 8.44 4.79
CA GLY A 326 -19.24 7.11 4.25
C GLY A 326 -18.82 6.11 5.33
N ILE A 327 -17.96 6.51 6.27
CA ILE A 327 -17.55 5.66 7.39
C ILE A 327 -18.70 5.52 8.40
N LYS A 328 -19.35 6.62 8.79
CA LYS A 328 -20.45 6.60 9.78
C LYS A 328 -21.66 5.80 9.33
N TYR A 329 -21.95 5.77 8.03
CA TYR A 329 -23.06 5.00 7.46
C TYR A 329 -22.81 3.49 7.56
N ARG A 330 -21.55 3.06 7.46
CA ARG A 330 -21.15 1.64 7.54
C ARG A 330 -21.05 1.13 8.97
N LEU A 331 -20.93 2.02 9.96
CA LEU A 331 -20.99 1.64 11.37
C LEU A 331 -22.45 1.33 11.78
N PRO A 332 -22.69 0.30 12.62
CA PRO A 332 -24.04 -0.09 13.05
C PRO A 332 -24.86 1.08 13.60
N ARG A 333 -26.18 1.01 13.43
CA ARG A 333 -27.11 2.00 14.00
C ARG A 333 -26.89 2.06 15.53
N GLY A 334 -26.76 3.27 16.07
CA GLY A 334 -26.47 3.49 17.50
C GLY A 334 -25.01 3.26 17.94
N SER A 335 -24.10 2.88 17.03
CA SER A 335 -22.69 2.63 17.39
C SER A 335 -22.02 3.89 17.96
N LYS A 336 -21.47 3.77 19.18
CA LYS A 336 -20.68 4.82 19.82
C LYS A 336 -19.39 5.15 19.06
N ALA A 337 -18.91 4.26 18.17
CA ALA A 337 -17.75 4.52 17.32
C ALA A 337 -17.98 5.70 16.35
N LYS A 338 -19.24 6.06 16.07
CA LYS A 338 -19.57 7.25 15.25
C LYS A 338 -19.08 8.55 15.88
N TYR A 339 -18.94 8.60 17.20
CA TYR A 339 -18.44 9.78 17.93
C TYR A 339 -16.93 9.99 17.77
N LEU A 340 -16.18 8.97 17.34
CA LEU A 340 -14.75 9.11 17.05
C LEU A 340 -14.50 9.97 15.80
N PHE A 341 -15.51 10.15 14.95
CA PHE A 341 -15.38 10.82 13.65
C PHE A 341 -16.00 12.21 13.66
N SER A 342 -15.16 13.22 13.56
CA SER A 342 -15.57 14.62 13.69
C SER A 342 -15.14 15.46 12.49
N ASN A 343 -15.92 16.49 12.19
CA ASN A 343 -15.42 17.53 11.31
C ASN A 343 -14.36 18.35 12.05
N ILE A 344 -13.30 18.74 11.36
CA ILE A 344 -12.21 19.53 11.95
C ILE A 344 -12.68 20.87 12.57
N THR A 345 -13.81 21.41 12.13
CA THR A 345 -14.36 22.66 12.68
C THR A 345 -15.00 22.47 14.05
N GLN A 346 -15.15 21.24 14.54
CA GLN A 346 -15.75 20.97 15.85
C GLN A 346 -14.78 21.17 17.01
N PHE A 347 -13.47 21.15 16.74
CA PHE A 347 -12.42 21.30 17.75
C PHE A 347 -12.24 22.77 18.13
N LEU A 348 -13.26 23.35 18.76
CA LEU A 348 -13.25 24.70 19.34
C LEU A 348 -13.07 24.62 20.86
N PRO A 349 -12.50 25.66 21.51
CA PRO A 349 -12.38 25.68 22.98
C PRO A 349 -13.71 25.51 23.73
N ALA A 350 -14.83 25.96 23.14
CA ALA A 350 -16.17 25.80 23.69
C ALA A 350 -16.72 24.36 23.63
N ASN A 351 -16.10 23.48 22.84
CA ASN A 351 -16.50 22.07 22.71
C ASN A 351 -15.46 21.10 23.28
N PHE A 352 -14.18 21.51 23.38
CA PHE A 352 -13.09 20.68 23.84
C PHE A 352 -12.18 21.43 24.82
N GLU A 353 -12.04 20.87 26.01
CA GLU A 353 -11.07 21.35 27.00
C GLU A 353 -9.63 21.14 26.52
N ARG A 354 -8.70 21.88 27.13
CA ARG A 354 -7.28 21.80 26.77
C ARG A 354 -6.78 20.41 27.10
N ASP A 355 -6.08 19.79 26.15
CA ASP A 355 -5.47 18.46 26.29
C ASP A 355 -6.45 17.34 26.70
N SER A 356 -7.75 17.54 26.42
CA SER A 356 -8.82 16.57 26.73
C SER A 356 -8.74 15.30 25.87
N LEU A 357 -8.13 15.39 24.68
CA LEU A 357 -7.86 14.26 23.81
C LEU A 357 -6.43 13.75 24.01
N ASP A 358 -6.25 12.44 24.10
CA ASP A 358 -4.92 11.84 24.10
C ASP A 358 -4.33 11.88 22.68
N VAL A 359 -5.13 11.56 21.67
CA VAL A 359 -4.71 11.53 20.26
C VAL A 359 -5.78 12.13 19.35
N LEU A 360 -5.37 13.08 18.50
CA LEU A 360 -6.21 13.63 17.42
C LEU A 360 -5.55 13.35 16.06
N LEU A 361 -6.20 12.50 15.26
CA LEU A 361 -5.77 12.14 13.91
C LEU A 361 -6.46 13.07 12.90
N VAL A 362 -5.70 13.96 12.29
CA VAL A 362 -6.21 14.96 11.33
C VAL A 362 -5.84 14.56 9.91
N ASP A 363 -6.82 14.05 9.18
CA ASP A 363 -6.67 13.73 7.77
C ASP A 363 -6.94 14.93 6.86
N GLU A 364 -6.27 14.96 5.71
CA GLU A 364 -6.34 16.06 4.74
C GLU A 364 -6.00 17.43 5.39
N ALA A 365 -5.02 17.46 6.30
CA ALA A 365 -4.61 18.62 7.08
C ALA A 365 -4.17 19.82 6.22
N HIS A 366 -3.85 19.61 4.95
CA HIS A 366 -3.61 20.71 4.00
C HIS A 366 -4.87 21.56 3.72
N ARG A 367 -6.05 21.08 4.10
CA ARG A 367 -7.32 21.80 4.00
C ARG A 367 -7.64 22.62 5.24
N ILE A 368 -6.81 22.61 6.28
CA ILE A 368 -7.00 23.43 7.48
C ILE A 368 -7.06 24.91 7.09
N SER A 369 -8.05 25.63 7.64
CA SER A 369 -8.24 27.06 7.43
C SER A 369 -7.39 27.88 8.40
N ASN A 370 -7.11 29.13 8.06
CA ASN A 370 -6.44 30.04 8.99
C ASN A 370 -7.30 30.35 10.22
N ASN A 371 -8.62 30.51 10.04
CA ASN A 371 -9.57 30.78 11.14
C ASN A 371 -10.26 29.48 11.59
N ALA A 372 -10.43 29.32 12.91
CA ALA A 372 -11.20 28.22 13.50
C ALA A 372 -12.71 28.41 13.34
N ASN A 373 -13.18 29.65 13.30
CA ASN A 373 -14.60 29.98 13.12
C ASN A 373 -15.03 29.80 11.66
N ASN A 374 -16.28 29.38 11.47
CA ASN A 374 -16.96 29.32 10.17
C ASN A 374 -18.31 30.06 10.23
N GLN A 375 -18.98 30.19 9.08
CA GLN A 375 -20.28 30.89 8.98
C GLN A 375 -21.40 30.29 9.86
N TYR A 376 -21.23 29.04 10.30
CA TYR A 376 -22.18 28.34 11.17
C TYR A 376 -21.76 28.33 12.64
N THR A 377 -20.69 29.03 13.01
CA THR A 377 -20.20 29.07 14.40
C THR A 377 -20.99 30.09 15.21
N PRO A 378 -21.77 29.65 16.23
CA PRO A 378 -22.57 30.54 17.07
C PRO A 378 -21.69 31.56 17.79
N SER A 379 -22.21 32.78 18.01
CA SER A 379 -21.45 33.89 18.61
C SER A 379 -20.82 33.53 19.96
N ASN A 380 -21.53 32.78 20.80
CA ASN A 380 -21.05 32.32 22.11
C ASN A 380 -19.98 31.21 22.05
N LYS A 381 -19.72 30.63 20.88
CA LYS A 381 -18.69 29.58 20.67
C LYS A 381 -17.48 30.07 19.86
N ARG A 382 -17.49 31.33 19.43
CA ARG A 382 -16.40 31.90 18.63
C ARG A 382 -15.10 32.02 19.43
N THR A 383 -13.97 31.94 18.73
CA THR A 383 -12.63 32.06 19.31
C THR A 383 -11.72 32.90 18.42
N ASN A 384 -10.72 33.54 19.02
CA ASN A 384 -9.67 34.26 18.28
C ASN A 384 -8.51 33.35 17.86
N LEU A 385 -8.55 32.06 18.23
CA LEU A 385 -7.52 31.09 17.86
C LEU A 385 -7.65 30.65 16.40
N SER A 386 -6.51 30.38 15.75
CA SER A 386 -6.47 29.70 14.46
C SER A 386 -6.92 28.24 14.57
N GLN A 387 -7.36 27.64 13.47
CA GLN A 387 -7.80 26.24 13.47
C GLN A 387 -6.67 25.27 13.88
N ILE A 388 -5.41 25.59 13.54
CA ILE A 388 -4.25 24.81 14.00
C ILE A 388 -4.12 24.91 15.53
N GLN A 389 -4.20 26.13 16.08
CA GLN A 389 -4.11 26.34 17.52
C GLN A 389 -5.22 25.60 18.27
N THR A 390 -6.44 25.54 17.74
CA THR A 390 -7.52 24.81 18.42
C THR A 390 -7.35 23.29 18.38
N ILE A 391 -6.87 22.73 17.26
CA ILE A 391 -6.50 21.31 17.12
C ILE A 391 -5.41 20.93 18.11
N VAL A 392 -4.32 21.70 18.13
CA VAL A 392 -3.19 21.46 19.04
C VAL A 392 -3.69 21.62 20.47
N ARG A 393 -4.42 22.70 20.81
CA ARG A 393 -4.96 22.91 22.16
C ARG A 393 -5.80 21.72 22.66
N ALA A 394 -6.63 21.12 21.82
CA ALA A 394 -7.54 20.04 22.23
C ALA A 394 -6.85 18.70 22.52
N SER A 395 -5.63 18.47 22.03
CA SER A 395 -5.00 17.14 22.05
C SER A 395 -3.56 17.14 22.57
N LYS A 396 -3.20 16.09 23.32
CA LYS A 396 -1.81 15.86 23.78
C LYS A 396 -0.89 15.51 22.60
N ILE A 397 -1.38 14.70 21.67
CA ILE A 397 -0.74 14.42 20.38
C ILE A 397 -1.69 14.70 19.22
N SER A 398 -1.26 15.52 18.26
CA SER A 398 -1.94 15.70 16.98
C SER A 398 -1.14 15.05 15.86
N VAL A 399 -1.76 14.17 15.06
CA VAL A 399 -1.15 13.56 13.87
C VAL A 399 -1.80 14.14 12.63
N CYS A 400 -1.08 14.97 11.88
CA CYS A 400 -1.60 15.74 10.76
C CYS A 400 -1.09 15.19 9.42
N ALA A 401 -1.98 14.56 8.65
CA ALA A 401 -1.71 14.08 7.30
C ALA A 401 -1.85 15.20 6.27
N ARG A 402 -0.73 15.67 5.69
CA ARG A 402 -0.68 16.81 4.76
C ARG A 402 -0.17 16.39 3.38
N LYS A 403 -0.61 17.08 2.31
CA LYS A 403 0.00 16.94 0.98
C LYS A 403 1.48 17.35 1.01
N GLY A 404 2.34 16.56 0.39
CA GLY A 404 3.78 16.82 0.19
C GLY A 404 4.41 15.74 -0.70
N CYS A 405 5.62 15.94 -1.23
CA CYS A 405 6.16 15.01 -2.25
C CYS A 405 6.58 13.63 -1.71
N ILE A 406 6.73 13.44 -0.40
CA ILE A 406 7.24 12.21 0.23
C ILE A 406 6.52 11.96 1.56
N VAL A 407 6.31 10.68 1.92
CA VAL A 407 5.90 10.29 3.28
C VAL A 407 7.08 10.43 4.22
N ASN A 408 7.10 11.54 4.96
CA ASN A 408 8.09 11.78 6.00
C ASN A 408 7.40 12.30 7.26
N ILE A 409 7.98 11.97 8.41
CA ILE A 409 7.51 12.38 9.73
C ILE A 409 8.37 13.54 10.21
N SER A 410 7.74 14.66 10.50
CA SER A 410 8.39 15.80 11.16
C SER A 410 7.72 16.08 12.49
N LEU A 411 8.53 16.33 13.51
CA LEU A 411 8.08 16.79 14.82
C LEU A 411 8.21 18.31 14.83
N ALA A 412 7.08 19.01 14.96
CA ALA A 412 7.13 20.39 15.40
C ALA A 412 7.30 20.37 16.92
N ARG A 413 8.38 20.99 17.42
CA ARG A 413 8.51 21.31 18.84
C ARG A 413 7.89 22.69 19.04
N ASP A 414 7.10 22.83 20.10
CA ASP A 414 6.59 24.12 20.57
C ASP A 414 7.73 25.13 20.77
#